data_AF-A0A356RGG9-F1
#
_entry.id   AF-A0A356RGG9-F1
#
_cell.length_a   1.000
_cell.length_b   1.000
_cell.length_c   1.000
_cell.angle_alpha   90.00
_cell.angle_beta   90.00
_cell.angle_gamma   90.00
#
_symmetry.space_group_name_H-M   'P 1'
#
loop_
_entity.id
_entity.type
_entity.pdbx_description
1 polymer ?
#
loop_
_entity_poly.entity_id
_entity_poly.type
_entity_poly.pdbx_seq_one_letter_code
_entity_poly.pdbx_strand_id
1 'polypeptide(L)'
;MARDSILKEIQTLDPQKDHERIVFLSTCYEFSFDTTRALELALFRTFCVPSISGLLDRTGEFGQRTQKRYDDTDILVSELLEWGYSSERGRRAIQRINRLHGRFSIANEDFLYVLSTFLFEPIRWNRRFGWRIMCEQERLGLF
;
A
#
# COMPACT_ATOMS: atom_id res chain seq x y z
N MET A 1 20.43 10.76 6.39
CA MET A 1 20.79 9.53 7.14
C MET A 1 21.41 8.55 6.16
N ALA A 2 22.48 7.85 6.56
CA ALA A 2 23.02 6.76 5.74
C ALA A 2 22.03 5.57 5.79
N ARG A 3 21.83 4.82 4.69
CA ARG A 3 20.90 3.67 4.67
C ARG A 3 21.19 2.65 5.78
N ASP A 4 22.47 2.43 6.08
CA ASP A 4 22.90 1.57 7.18
C ASP A 4 22.38 2.00 8.56
N SER A 5 22.09 3.28 8.79
CA SER A 5 21.51 3.72 10.07
C SER A 5 20.01 3.41 10.15
N ILE A 6 19.31 3.37 9.01
CA ILE A 6 17.85 3.15 8.97
C ILE A 6 17.53 1.68 9.19
N LEU A 7 18.22 0.77 8.50
CA LEU A 7 18.05 -0.66 8.73
C LEU A 7 18.33 -1.04 10.19
N LYS A 8 19.38 -0.46 10.80
CA LYS A 8 19.70 -0.68 12.21
C LYS A 8 18.58 -0.19 13.13
N GLU A 9 17.98 0.96 12.84
CA GLU A 9 16.81 1.44 13.58
C GLU A 9 15.65 0.44 13.45
N ILE A 10 15.26 0.07 12.24
CA ILE A 10 14.16 -0.87 11.97
C ILE A 10 14.34 -2.19 12.73
N GLN A 11 15.56 -2.74 12.76
CA GLN A 11 15.87 -4.00 13.44
C GLN A 11 15.67 -3.95 14.96
N THR A 12 15.65 -2.76 15.56
CA THR A 12 15.41 -2.58 17.01
C THR A 12 13.95 -2.38 17.38
N LEU A 13 13.06 -2.19 16.40
CA LEU A 13 11.64 -1.90 16.61
C LEU A 13 10.81 -3.18 16.80
N ASP A 14 9.73 -3.08 17.58
CA ASP A 14 8.75 -4.14 17.76
C ASP A 14 7.70 -4.07 16.64
N PRO A 15 7.55 -5.10 15.79
CA PRO A 15 6.67 -5.02 14.64
C PRO A 15 5.19 -4.94 14.97
N GLN A 16 4.75 -5.22 16.20
CA GLN A 16 3.35 -5.01 16.59
C GLN A 16 3.12 -3.60 17.11
N LYS A 17 4.06 -3.05 17.88
CA LYS A 17 3.92 -1.73 18.50
C LYS A 17 4.35 -0.59 17.59
N ASP A 18 5.38 -0.81 16.78
CA ASP A 18 6.09 0.20 16.01
C ASP A 18 5.88 0.06 14.49
N HIS A 19 4.88 -0.71 14.06
CA HIS A 19 4.62 -0.99 12.63
C HIS A 19 4.50 0.28 11.79
N GLU A 20 3.86 1.34 12.28
CA GLU A 20 3.75 2.61 11.52
C GLU A 20 5.12 3.24 11.27
N ARG A 21 6.05 3.16 12.25
CA ARG A 21 7.43 3.64 12.10
C ARG A 21 8.22 2.75 11.14
N ILE A 22 8.06 1.43 11.26
CA ILE A 22 8.72 0.47 10.37
C ILE A 22 8.27 0.68 8.93
N VAL A 23 6.96 0.80 8.69
CA VAL A 23 6.38 1.06 7.37
C VAL A 23 6.94 2.37 6.82
N PHE A 24 6.86 3.47 7.55
CA PHE A 24 7.42 4.75 7.14
C PHE A 24 8.90 4.66 6.72
N LEU A 25 9.75 4.05 7.56
CA LEU A 25 11.17 3.91 7.24
C LEU A 25 11.40 3.01 6.02
N SER A 26 10.65 1.91 5.93
CA SER A 26 10.72 0.96 4.82
C SER A 26 10.31 1.62 3.51
N THR A 27 9.19 2.34 3.49
CA THR A 27 8.58 2.86 2.26
C THR A 27 9.12 4.22 1.85
N CYS A 28 9.57 5.06 2.78
CA CYS A 28 10.07 6.39 2.44
C CYS A 28 11.58 6.43 2.25
N TYR A 29 12.35 5.49 2.83
CA TYR A 29 13.81 5.54 2.79
C TYR A 29 14.51 4.28 2.26
N GLU A 30 14.09 3.08 2.68
CA GLU A 30 14.78 1.85 2.29
C GLU A 30 14.36 1.37 0.89
N PHE A 31 13.05 1.38 0.62
CA PHE A 31 12.43 0.75 -0.54
C PHE A 31 11.47 1.69 -1.26
N SER A 32 11.77 2.99 -1.36
CA SER A 32 10.80 3.97 -1.90
C SER A 32 10.41 3.67 -3.34
N PHE A 33 11.39 3.41 -4.20
CA PHE A 33 11.12 3.01 -5.58
C PHE A 33 10.39 1.67 -5.65
N ASP A 34 10.90 0.66 -4.92
CA ASP A 34 10.37 -0.70 -4.94
C ASP A 34 8.93 -0.79 -4.42
N THR A 35 8.61 -0.05 -3.36
CA THR A 35 7.26 0.00 -2.76
C THR A 35 6.27 0.57 -3.78
N THR A 36 6.57 1.72 -4.41
CA THR A 36 5.67 2.28 -5.42
C THR A 36 5.44 1.30 -6.57
N ARG A 37 6.51 0.68 -7.11
CA ARG A 37 6.37 -0.30 -8.20
C ARG A 37 5.58 -1.54 -7.77
N ALA A 38 5.80 -2.03 -6.55
CA ALA A 38 5.07 -3.19 -6.03
C ALA A 38 3.58 -2.90 -5.84
N LEU A 39 3.22 -1.71 -5.35
CA LEU A 39 1.82 -1.31 -5.17
C LEU A 39 1.11 -1.02 -6.50
N GLU A 40 1.81 -0.49 -7.50
CA GLU A 40 1.31 -0.42 -8.87
C GLU A 40 0.97 -1.81 -9.42
N LEU A 41 1.85 -2.79 -9.20
CA LEU A 41 1.59 -4.17 -9.60
C LEU A 41 0.43 -4.77 -8.80
N ALA A 42 0.34 -4.50 -7.49
CA ALA A 42 -0.78 -4.93 -6.65
C ALA A 42 -2.13 -4.40 -7.17
N LEU A 43 -2.16 -3.12 -7.59
CA LEU A 43 -3.33 -2.50 -8.22
C LEU A 43 -3.63 -3.15 -9.58
N PHE A 44 -2.63 -3.37 -10.42
CA PHE A 44 -2.79 -3.98 -11.73
C PHE A 44 -3.46 -5.37 -11.64
N ARG A 45 -3.10 -6.18 -10.63
CA ARG A 45 -3.70 -7.51 -10.41
C ARG A 45 -5.20 -7.46 -10.13
N THR A 46 -5.74 -6.32 -9.69
CA THR A 46 -7.18 -6.15 -9.46
C THR A 46 -7.97 -6.13 -10.77
N PHE A 47 -7.32 -5.77 -11.89
CA PHE A 47 -7.94 -5.79 -13.21
C PHE A 47 -8.17 -7.21 -13.74
N CYS A 48 -7.51 -8.21 -13.14
CA CYS A 48 -7.66 -9.62 -13.48
C CYS A 48 -8.80 -10.33 -12.73
N VAL A 49 -9.50 -9.64 -11.83
CA VAL A 49 -10.64 -10.20 -11.07
C VAL A 49 -11.95 -9.69 -11.68
N PRO A 50 -12.82 -10.54 -12.24
CA PRO A 50 -14.01 -10.08 -12.98
C PRO A 50 -14.99 -9.20 -12.20
N SER A 51 -15.22 -9.49 -10.91
CA SER A 51 -16.08 -8.68 -10.04
C SER A 51 -15.54 -7.25 -9.89
N ILE A 52 -14.24 -7.15 -9.63
CA ILE A 52 -13.53 -5.88 -9.44
C ILE A 52 -13.40 -5.13 -10.76
N SER A 53 -12.86 -5.77 -11.80
CA SER A 53 -12.62 -5.13 -13.10
C SER A 53 -13.91 -4.64 -13.75
N GLY A 54 -15.00 -5.40 -13.66
CA GLY A 54 -16.31 -4.96 -14.13
C GLY A 54 -16.84 -3.73 -13.41
N LEU A 55 -16.59 -3.59 -12.10
CA LEU A 55 -16.92 -2.36 -11.37
C LEU A 55 -16.04 -1.19 -11.81
N LEU A 56 -14.72 -1.41 -11.91
CA LEU A 56 -13.77 -0.38 -12.31
C LEU A 56 -14.07 0.17 -13.70
N ASP A 57 -14.38 -0.70 -14.67
CA ASP A 57 -14.75 -0.32 -16.03
C ASP A 57 -16.01 0.57 -16.05
N ARG A 58 -17.07 0.17 -15.32
CA ARG A 58 -18.31 0.96 -15.21
C ARG A 58 -18.10 2.37 -14.63
N THR A 59 -17.04 2.59 -13.83
CA THR A 59 -16.74 3.95 -13.34
C THR A 59 -16.22 4.88 -14.42
N GLY A 60 -15.63 4.34 -15.50
CA GLY A 60 -14.98 5.09 -16.57
C GLY A 60 -13.67 5.77 -16.18
N GLU A 61 -13.26 5.77 -14.90
CA GLU A 61 -12.09 6.50 -14.40
C GLU A 61 -10.78 6.00 -15.02
N PHE A 62 -10.65 4.68 -15.20
CA PHE A 62 -9.46 4.05 -15.80
C PHE A 62 -9.39 4.16 -17.33
N GLY A 63 -10.40 4.72 -17.99
CA GLY A 63 -10.37 5.02 -19.43
C GLY A 63 -10.34 6.51 -19.73
N GLN A 64 -11.09 7.30 -18.97
CA GLN A 64 -11.33 8.72 -19.27
C GLN A 64 -10.48 9.67 -18.43
N ARG A 65 -10.03 9.23 -17.24
CA ARG A 65 -9.34 10.07 -16.24
C ARG A 65 -8.17 9.31 -15.59
N THR A 66 -7.40 8.59 -16.40
CA THR A 66 -6.35 7.66 -15.94
C THR A 66 -5.35 8.30 -14.98
N GLN A 67 -4.75 9.44 -15.35
CA GLN A 67 -3.78 10.14 -14.51
C GLN A 67 -4.39 10.53 -13.17
N LYS A 68 -5.56 11.19 -13.21
CA LYS A 68 -6.27 11.60 -12.00
C LYS A 68 -6.61 10.41 -11.11
N ARG A 69 -7.08 9.30 -11.69
CA ARG A 69 -7.45 8.10 -10.94
C ARG A 69 -6.23 7.48 -10.26
N TYR A 70 -5.08 7.50 -10.92
CA TYR A 70 -3.81 7.06 -10.34
C TYR A 70 -3.41 7.97 -9.18
N ASP A 71 -3.34 9.28 -9.41
CA ASP A 71 -2.94 10.27 -8.39
C ASP A 71 -3.87 10.25 -7.17
N ASP A 72 -5.19 10.12 -7.38
CA ASP A 72 -6.17 10.03 -6.29
C ASP A 72 -5.91 8.80 -5.38
N THR A 73 -5.48 7.66 -5.96
CA THR A 73 -5.12 6.48 -5.16
C THR A 73 -3.77 6.67 -4.48
N ASP A 74 -2.76 7.17 -5.21
CA ASP A 74 -1.42 7.37 -4.67
C ASP A 74 -1.44 8.31 -3.47
N ILE A 75 -2.17 9.42 -3.54
CA ILE A 75 -2.34 10.35 -2.42
C ILE A 75 -2.90 9.61 -1.20
N LEU A 76 -4.00 8.87 -1.34
CA LEU A 76 -4.65 8.19 -0.22
C LEU A 76 -3.76 7.10 0.41
N VAL A 77 -3.00 6.38 -0.42
CA VAL A 77 -2.07 5.34 0.05
C VAL A 77 -0.87 5.98 0.75
N SER A 78 -0.31 7.06 0.18
CA SER A 78 0.81 7.81 0.77
C SER A 78 0.45 8.40 2.13
N GLU A 79 -0.80 8.86 2.35
CA GLU A 79 -1.24 9.29 3.68
C GLU A 79 -1.12 8.18 4.74
N LEU A 80 -1.32 6.92 4.35
CA LEU A 80 -1.20 5.77 5.26
C LEU A 80 0.25 5.38 5.50
N LEU A 81 1.05 5.33 4.43
CA LEU A 81 2.46 4.90 4.50
C LEU A 81 3.36 5.95 5.17
N GLU A 82 3.11 7.24 4.91
CA GLU A 82 3.94 8.32 5.43
C GLU A 82 3.59 8.73 6.86
N TRP A 83 2.29 8.73 7.19
CA TRP A 83 1.80 9.30 8.44
C TRP A 83 1.21 8.26 9.41
N GLY A 84 1.02 7.02 8.96
CA GLY A 84 0.34 5.99 9.74
C GLY A 84 -1.18 6.17 9.76
N TYR A 85 -1.90 5.06 9.86
CA TYR A 85 -3.37 5.04 9.90
C TYR A 85 -3.92 5.63 11.21
N SER A 86 -3.11 5.69 12.27
CA SER A 86 -3.50 6.24 13.56
C SER A 86 -3.45 7.77 13.60
N SER A 87 -2.78 8.40 12.62
CA SER A 87 -2.70 9.86 12.53
C SER A 87 -4.03 10.50 12.09
N GLU A 88 -4.18 11.82 12.29
CA GLU A 88 -5.33 12.56 11.75
C GLU A 88 -5.41 12.45 10.21
N ARG A 89 -4.26 12.49 9.54
CA ARG A 89 -4.18 12.37 8.07
C ARG A 89 -4.60 10.97 7.61
N GLY A 90 -4.03 9.93 8.20
CA GLY A 90 -4.39 8.53 7.92
C GLY A 90 -5.87 8.24 8.19
N ARG A 91 -6.42 8.70 9.31
CA ARG A 91 -7.86 8.57 9.62
C ARG A 91 -8.75 9.25 8.58
N ARG A 92 -8.39 10.46 8.13
CA ARG A 92 -9.14 11.15 7.05
C ARG A 92 -9.03 10.42 5.72
N ALA A 93 -7.87 9.85 5.40
CA ALA A 93 -7.70 9.02 4.20
C ALA A 93 -8.59 7.78 4.25
N ILE A 94 -8.62 7.05 5.37
CA ILE A 94 -9.52 5.88 5.55
C ILE A 94 -10.98 6.28 5.42
N GLN A 95 -11.40 7.37 6.06
CA GLN A 95 -12.78 7.86 5.93
C GLN A 95 -13.12 8.22 4.47
N ARG A 96 -12.17 8.82 3.74
CA ARG A 96 -12.35 9.13 2.32
C ARG A 96 -12.48 7.86 1.48
N ILE A 97 -11.62 6.87 1.69
CA ILE A 97 -11.68 5.55 1.04
C ILE A 97 -13.05 4.91 1.30
N ASN A 98 -13.47 4.83 2.56
CA ASN A 98 -14.76 4.25 2.94
C ASN A 98 -15.95 4.97 2.30
N ARG A 99 -15.93 6.31 2.24
CA ARG A 99 -16.98 7.10 1.57
C ARG A 99 -17.02 6.88 0.06
N LEU A 100 -15.87 6.67 -0.58
CA LEU A 100 -15.80 6.41 -2.02
C LEU A 100 -16.31 5.00 -2.33
N HIS A 101 -15.84 3.99 -1.59
CA HIS A 101 -16.24 2.60 -1.76
C HIS A 101 -17.70 2.35 -1.36
N GLY A 102 -18.22 3.02 -0.32
CA GLY A 102 -19.60 2.87 0.16
C GLY A 102 -20.69 3.33 -0.82
N ARG A 103 -20.32 3.88 -1.98
CA ARG A 103 -21.24 4.19 -3.09
C ARG A 103 -21.60 2.95 -3.90
N PHE A 104 -20.89 1.85 -3.68
CA PHE A 104 -21.02 0.62 -4.43
C PHE A 104 -21.29 -0.55 -3.48
N SER A 105 -21.99 -1.57 -3.97
CA SER A 105 -22.10 -2.86 -3.28
C SER A 105 -20.91 -3.72 -3.70
N ILE A 106 -19.86 -3.71 -2.87
CA ILE A 106 -18.62 -4.47 -3.07
C ILE A 106 -18.63 -5.64 -2.08
N ALA A 107 -18.36 -6.85 -2.56
CA ALA A 107 -18.29 -8.02 -1.69
C ALA A 107 -17.07 -7.94 -0.76
N ASN A 108 -17.19 -8.45 0.47
CA ASN A 108 -16.07 -8.41 1.42
C ASN A 108 -14.83 -9.17 0.91
N GLU A 109 -15.02 -10.23 0.13
CA GLU A 109 -13.93 -10.97 -0.51
C GLU A 109 -13.12 -10.13 -1.50
N ASP A 110 -13.77 -9.21 -2.23
CA ASP A 110 -13.07 -8.29 -3.13
C ASP A 110 -12.22 -7.29 -2.32
N PHE A 111 -12.74 -6.78 -1.19
CA PHE A 111 -11.95 -5.94 -0.28
C PHE A 111 -10.73 -6.68 0.28
N LEU A 112 -10.93 -7.91 0.76
CA LEU A 112 -9.84 -8.73 1.31
C LEU A 112 -8.82 -9.11 0.25
N TYR A 113 -9.25 -9.40 -0.98
CA TYR A 113 -8.33 -9.64 -2.10
C TYR A 113 -7.45 -8.43 -2.36
N VAL A 114 -8.04 -7.24 -2.52
CA VAL A 114 -7.27 -6.00 -2.76
C VAL A 114 -6.35 -5.69 -1.58
N LEU A 115 -6.84 -5.79 -0.34
CA LEU A 115 -5.98 -5.55 0.83
C LEU A 115 -4.80 -6.53 0.86
N SER A 116 -5.04 -7.81 0.57
CA SER A 116 -3.98 -8.82 0.56
C SER A 116 -2.91 -8.54 -0.50
N THR A 117 -3.27 -8.03 -1.68
CA THR A 117 -2.26 -7.71 -2.70
C THR A 117 -1.37 -6.55 -2.24
N PHE A 118 -1.95 -5.54 -1.57
CA PHE A 118 -1.18 -4.41 -1.02
C PHE A 118 -0.20 -4.84 0.09
N LEU A 119 -0.52 -5.89 0.86
CA LEU A 119 0.36 -6.44 1.90
C LEU A 119 1.46 -7.34 1.33
N PHE A 120 1.09 -8.31 0.49
CA PHE A 120 2.02 -9.35 0.07
C PHE A 120 2.90 -8.95 -1.12
N GLU A 121 2.43 -8.06 -1.99
CA GLU A 121 3.18 -7.74 -3.21
C GLU A 121 4.48 -6.97 -2.93
N PRO A 122 4.55 -6.01 -1.97
CA PRO A 122 5.82 -5.41 -1.57
C PRO A 122 6.86 -6.44 -1.08
N ILE A 123 6.43 -7.45 -0.32
CA ILE A 123 7.32 -8.51 0.17
C ILE A 123 7.84 -9.36 -0.99
N ARG A 124 6.94 -9.77 -1.90
CA ARG A 124 7.28 -10.59 -3.07
C ARG A 124 8.18 -9.84 -4.05
N TRP A 125 7.87 -8.56 -4.29
CA TRP A 125 8.65 -7.68 -5.14
C TRP A 125 10.07 -7.54 -4.61
N ASN A 126 10.23 -7.14 -3.34
CA ASN A 126 11.56 -6.92 -2.77
C ASN A 126 12.40 -8.19 -2.73
N ARG A 127 11.78 -9.35 -2.46
CA ARG A 127 12.49 -10.64 -2.55
C ARG A 127 13.03 -10.94 -3.94
N ARG A 128 12.38 -10.47 -5.01
CA ARG A 128 12.71 -10.81 -6.40
C ARG A 128 13.56 -9.75 -7.11
N PHE A 129 13.29 -8.49 -6.83
CA PHE A 129 13.78 -7.33 -7.56
C PHE A 129 14.43 -6.26 -6.67
N GLY A 130 14.12 -6.27 -5.37
CA GLY A 130 14.66 -5.29 -4.43
C GLY A 130 16.17 -5.41 -4.29
N TRP A 131 16.81 -4.31 -3.94
CA TRP A 131 18.27 -4.26 -3.74
C TRP A 131 18.72 -5.08 -2.53
N ARG A 132 17.81 -5.41 -1.61
CA ARG A 132 17.98 -6.39 -0.54
C ARG A 132 16.65 -7.05 -0.18
N ILE A 133 16.74 -8.17 0.52
CA ILE A 133 15.57 -8.82 1.13
C ILE A 133 15.15 -8.01 2.37
N MET A 134 13.83 -7.89 2.56
CA MET A 134 13.25 -7.30 3.78
C MET A 134 13.65 -8.10 5.01
N CYS A 135 14.01 -7.42 6.10
CA CYS A 135 14.25 -8.07 7.38
C CYS A 135 12.92 -8.51 8.03
N GLU A 136 13.01 -9.24 9.13
CA GLU A 136 11.83 -9.79 9.80
C GLU A 136 10.87 -8.68 10.28
N GLN A 137 11.41 -7.60 10.85
CA GLN A 137 10.64 -6.46 11.34
C GLN A 137 9.87 -5.78 10.20
N GLU A 138 10.50 -5.56 9.05
CA GLU A 138 9.86 -4.97 7.86
C GLU A 138 8.74 -5.87 7.33
N ARG A 139 8.98 -7.18 7.29
CA ARG A 139 7.97 -8.14 6.83
C ARG A 139 6.79 -8.21 7.79
N LEU A 140 7.06 -8.25 9.10
CA LEU A 140 6.02 -8.37 10.12
C LEU A 140 5.24 -7.07 10.32
N GLY A 141 5.89 -5.90 10.20
CA GLY A 141 5.24 -4.60 10.33
C GLY A 141 4.26 -4.26 9.21
N LEU A 142 4.17 -5.08 8.17
CA LEU A 142 3.13 -4.98 7.14
C LEU A 142 1.82 -5.70 7.51
N PHE A 143 1.80 -6.61 8.49
CA PHE A 143 0.60 -7.38 8.87
C PHE A 143 -0.18 -6.72 10.00
#